data_AF-A0A939ZMN9-F1
#
_entry.id   AF-A0A939ZMN9-F1
#
_cell.length_a   1.000
_cell.length_b   1.000
_cell.length_c   1.000
_cell.angle_alpha   90.00
_cell.angle_beta   90.00
_cell.angle_gamma   90.00
#
_symmetry.space_group_name_H-M   'P 1'
#
loop_
_entity.id
_entity.type
_entity.pdbx_description
1 polymer ?
#
loop_
_entity_poly.entity_id
_entity_poly.type
_entity_poly.pdbx_seq_one_letter_code
_entity_poly.pdbx_strand_id
1 'polypeptide(L)'
;NSVMVPQMNSKSNSQLSTLAALAGMDMGMDLTAKDLSPLVYPQIVNSVPFRRELLYTPLHYSKADSAVSTYTYYKDIVKPSVFSIIKKYTIGLPFTILAALQKEKPEIVLPGGEGSGDDAPKPVVLSKAEAKMIKMMGESVTLNVDKKEGTLTLTVVGIEPIQTAELALAAQNLLQTEITRFRTEKAARDLAYIQGRYDECKREAESLQSQLASARDRSQGVVGTTSSLQRERIQQRYNVANAVYTDMAKQLEQAKLQVKRDTPVLAIVQPVTVPMKPSNSRAKTLVVWTFLGFVLACGWVLAKGYWPKVKEMFAKKEEEEAA
;
A
#
# COMPACT_ATOMS: atom_id res chain seq x y z
N ASN A 1 10.29 7.88 3.81
CA ASN A 1 10.26 8.21 2.37
C ASN A 1 8.83 8.16 1.89
N SER A 2 8.42 9.16 1.10
CA SER A 2 7.09 9.21 0.46
C SER A 2 7.26 9.01 -1.04
N VAL A 3 6.35 8.27 -1.68
CA VAL A 3 6.33 8.06 -3.12
C VAL A 3 4.97 8.55 -3.63
N MET A 4 4.99 9.41 -4.63
CA MET A 4 3.78 10.03 -5.18
C MET A 4 3.73 9.76 -6.68
N VAL A 5 2.52 9.49 -7.18
CA VAL A 5 2.31 9.32 -8.63
C VAL A 5 1.46 10.48 -9.13
N PRO A 6 1.97 11.29 -10.07
CA PRO A 6 1.20 12.39 -10.63
C PRO A 6 0.02 11.85 -11.45
N GLN A 7 -1.18 12.35 -11.17
CA GLN A 7 -2.37 12.12 -11.99
C GLN A 7 -2.56 13.34 -12.90
N MET A 8 -2.28 13.22 -14.20
CA MET A 8 -2.39 14.34 -15.14
C MET A 8 -3.76 14.39 -15.81
N ASN A 9 -4.30 15.60 -15.97
CA ASN A 9 -5.55 15.85 -16.70
C ASN A 9 -5.28 16.00 -18.20
N SER A 10 -5.39 14.92 -18.97
CA SER A 10 -5.31 15.00 -20.43
C SER A 10 -6.65 15.52 -21.02
N LYS A 11 -6.91 16.82 -20.88
CA LYS A 11 -7.89 17.55 -21.69
C LYS A 11 -7.24 18.82 -22.27
N SER A 12 -6.12 18.64 -22.96
CA SER A 12 -5.67 19.60 -23.97
C SER A 12 -4.74 18.90 -24.96
N ASN A 13 -5.15 18.84 -26.22
CA ASN A 13 -4.23 18.56 -27.33
C ASN A 13 -3.14 19.65 -27.34
N SER A 14 -1.94 19.38 -26.82
CA SER A 14 -0.67 19.84 -27.41
C SER A 14 0.56 19.39 -26.59
N GLN A 15 1.28 18.40 -27.09
CA GLN A 15 2.56 18.54 -27.84
C GLN A 15 3.85 18.28 -27.04
N LEU A 16 3.85 18.38 -25.70
CA LEU A 16 5.07 18.07 -24.90
C LEU A 16 5.14 16.63 -24.36
N SER A 17 3.99 15.95 -24.20
CA SER A 17 3.91 14.51 -23.94
C SER A 17 4.53 13.66 -25.06
N THR A 18 4.58 14.18 -26.29
CA THR A 18 5.03 13.47 -27.49
C THR A 18 6.54 13.65 -27.75
N LEU A 19 7.15 14.73 -27.25
CA LEU A 19 8.56 15.03 -27.45
C LEU A 19 9.49 14.41 -26.38
N ALA A 20 9.00 14.19 -25.15
CA ALA A 20 9.78 13.49 -24.13
C ALA A 20 9.85 11.97 -24.36
N ALA A 21 8.85 11.40 -25.02
CA ALA A 21 8.97 10.08 -25.64
C ALA A 21 9.99 10.08 -26.81
N LEU A 22 10.15 11.21 -27.51
CA LEU A 22 11.13 11.50 -28.59
C LEU A 22 12.57 11.68 -28.07
N ALA A 23 12.77 11.82 -26.75
CA ALA A 23 14.07 11.65 -26.08
C ALA A 23 14.49 10.17 -25.92
N GLY A 24 13.67 9.23 -26.44
CA GLY A 24 14.17 8.03 -27.08
C GLY A 24 14.42 6.81 -26.20
N MET A 25 13.56 6.50 -25.23
CA MET A 25 13.65 5.20 -24.53
C MET A 25 12.29 4.49 -24.42
N ASP A 26 12.05 3.73 -25.50
CA ASP A 26 11.05 2.70 -25.86
C ASP A 26 9.55 3.02 -25.75
N MET A 27 8.98 3.32 -26.94
CA MET A 27 7.56 3.44 -27.25
C MET A 27 7.05 2.18 -27.95
N GLY A 28 6.28 1.39 -27.23
CA GLY A 28 5.55 0.22 -27.75
C GLY A 28 4.27 -0.06 -26.96
N MET A 29 3.63 0.96 -26.41
CA MET A 29 2.39 0.80 -25.66
C MET A 29 1.58 2.09 -25.75
N ASP A 30 0.31 1.96 -26.12
CA ASP A 30 -0.72 3.01 -26.10
C ASP A 30 -0.99 3.41 -24.63
N LEU A 31 0.01 4.04 -24.02
CA LEU A 31 -0.07 4.67 -22.70
C LEU A 31 -0.72 6.03 -22.93
N THR A 32 -2.04 6.01 -23.17
CA THR A 32 -2.82 7.20 -22.90
C THR A 32 -2.47 7.65 -21.48
N ALA A 33 -2.04 8.91 -21.33
CA ALA A 33 -1.54 9.51 -20.07
C ALA A 33 -2.62 9.62 -18.96
N LYS A 34 -3.64 8.79 -19.04
CA LYS A 34 -4.79 8.66 -18.17
C LYS A 34 -4.67 7.49 -17.20
N ASP A 35 -3.79 6.53 -17.49
CA ASP A 35 -3.76 5.25 -16.80
C ASP A 35 -2.53 5.08 -15.89
N LEU A 36 -2.78 4.79 -14.62
CA LEU A 36 -1.74 4.38 -13.67
C LEU A 36 -1.03 3.12 -14.19
N SER A 37 0.20 3.24 -14.68
CA SER A 37 0.94 2.08 -15.21
C SER A 37 0.97 0.95 -14.17
N PRO A 38 0.69 -0.32 -14.54
CA PRO A 38 0.79 -1.47 -13.64
C PRO A 38 2.13 -1.57 -12.88
N LEU A 39 3.16 -0.88 -13.36
CA LEU A 39 4.48 -0.74 -12.74
C LEU A 39 4.48 -0.10 -11.35
N VAL A 40 3.44 0.63 -10.95
CA VAL A 40 3.37 1.17 -9.59
C VAL A 40 2.70 0.20 -8.60
N TYR A 41 2.00 -0.83 -9.07
CA TYR A 41 1.32 -1.77 -8.17
C TYR A 41 2.30 -2.48 -7.21
N PRO A 42 3.53 -2.86 -7.61
CA PRO A 42 4.53 -3.36 -6.66
C PRO A 42 4.88 -2.36 -5.56
N GLN A 43 4.82 -1.05 -5.83
CA GLN A 43 5.05 -0.01 -4.83
C GLN A 43 3.90 0.06 -3.81
N ILE A 44 2.66 -0.20 -4.24
CA ILE A 44 1.49 -0.33 -3.37
C ILE A 44 1.70 -1.50 -2.40
N VAL A 45 2.04 -2.68 -2.91
CA VAL A 45 2.31 -3.89 -2.09
C VAL A 45 3.49 -3.67 -1.14
N ASN A 46 4.48 -2.89 -1.55
CA ASN A 46 5.64 -2.56 -0.72
C ASN A 46 5.39 -1.42 0.27
N SER A 47 4.23 -0.77 0.22
CA SER A 47 3.90 0.34 1.10
C SER A 47 3.64 -0.12 2.55
N VAL A 48 4.01 0.73 3.49
CA VAL A 48 3.71 0.53 4.92
C VAL A 48 2.21 0.32 5.19
N PRO A 49 1.26 1.12 4.66
CA PRO A 49 -0.16 0.92 4.95
C PRO A 49 -0.66 -0.44 4.48
N PHE A 50 -0.33 -0.86 3.25
CA PHE A 50 -0.72 -2.15 2.71
C PHE A 50 -0.22 -3.31 3.58
N ARG A 51 1.07 -3.29 3.92
CA ARG A 51 1.66 -4.33 4.78
C ARG A 51 1.07 -4.27 6.19
N ARG A 52 0.86 -3.10 6.76
CA ARG A 52 0.27 -3.00 8.09
C ARG A 52 -1.13 -3.60 8.12
N GLU A 53 -1.94 -3.39 7.08
CA GLU A 53 -3.27 -3.97 6.99
C GLU A 53 -3.21 -5.51 6.94
N LEU A 54 -2.33 -6.08 6.09
CA LEU A 54 -2.10 -7.53 6.05
C LEU A 54 -1.58 -8.11 7.37
N LEU A 55 -0.80 -7.33 8.13
CA LEU A 55 -0.24 -7.77 9.41
C LEU A 55 -1.35 -7.98 10.45
N TYR A 56 -2.41 -7.18 10.36
CA TYR A 56 -3.56 -7.22 11.25
C TYR A 56 -4.73 -8.08 10.73
N THR A 57 -4.64 -8.59 9.49
CA THR A 57 -5.64 -9.51 8.94
C THR A 57 -5.76 -10.77 9.82
N PRO A 58 -6.99 -11.16 10.22
CA PRO A 58 -7.23 -12.40 10.94
C PRO A 58 -7.01 -13.61 10.03
N LEU A 59 -6.13 -14.52 10.44
CA LEU A 59 -5.76 -15.74 9.71
C LEU A 59 -5.83 -16.95 10.61
N HIS A 60 -6.08 -18.13 10.04
CA HIS A 60 -6.05 -19.39 10.76
C HIS A 60 -4.63 -19.95 10.83
N TYR A 61 -4.22 -20.33 12.05
CA TYR A 61 -2.95 -20.98 12.33
C TYR A 61 -3.21 -22.30 13.04
N SER A 62 -2.39 -23.31 12.79
CA SER A 62 -2.55 -24.64 13.40
C SER A 62 -2.40 -24.64 14.92
N LYS A 63 -1.76 -23.61 15.50
CA LYS A 63 -1.54 -23.45 16.95
C LYS A 63 -2.54 -22.50 17.63
N ALA A 64 -3.49 -21.96 16.89
CA ALA A 64 -4.49 -21.03 17.43
C ALA A 64 -5.89 -21.60 17.16
N ASP A 65 -6.73 -21.68 18.19
CA ASP A 65 -8.08 -22.22 18.06
C ASP A 65 -9.03 -21.29 17.28
N SER A 66 -8.66 -20.02 17.15
CA SER A 66 -9.42 -19.00 16.42
C SER A 66 -8.52 -18.23 15.45
N ALA A 67 -9.14 -17.60 14.44
CA ALA A 67 -8.42 -16.69 13.56
C ALA A 67 -7.78 -15.56 14.37
N VAL A 68 -6.47 -15.36 14.19
CA VAL A 68 -5.68 -14.34 14.89
C VAL A 68 -4.85 -13.56 13.89
N SER A 69 -4.49 -12.32 14.22
CA SER A 69 -3.62 -11.54 13.37
C SER A 69 -2.20 -12.09 13.33
N THR A 70 -1.49 -11.86 12.23
CA THR A 70 -0.06 -12.22 12.14
C THR A 70 0.74 -11.52 13.24
N TYR A 71 0.41 -10.28 13.58
CA TYR A 71 1.01 -9.55 14.69
C TYR A 71 0.86 -10.30 16.02
N THR A 72 -0.38 -10.67 16.38
CA THR A 72 -0.71 -11.36 17.63
C THR A 72 -0.07 -12.75 17.67
N TYR A 73 -0.12 -13.48 16.56
CA TYR A 73 0.47 -14.81 16.45
C TYR A 73 1.97 -14.78 16.78
N TYR A 74 2.73 -13.87 16.17
CA TYR A 74 4.17 -13.79 16.43
C TYR A 74 4.54 -13.21 17.80
N LYS A 75 3.73 -12.29 18.32
CA LYS A 75 3.99 -11.62 19.60
C LYS A 75 3.64 -12.50 20.80
N ASP A 76 2.49 -13.16 20.74
CA ASP A 76 1.86 -13.79 21.90
C ASP A 76 1.93 -15.32 21.86
N ILE A 77 1.88 -15.93 20.66
CA ILE A 77 1.81 -17.39 20.50
C ILE A 77 3.18 -18.00 20.17
N VAL A 78 3.99 -17.34 19.34
CA VAL A 78 5.32 -17.83 18.89
C VAL A 78 6.47 -17.37 19.81
N LYS A 79 6.22 -16.90 21.03
CA LYS A 79 7.29 -16.50 21.98
C LYS A 79 8.41 -17.57 22.04
N PRO A 80 9.69 -17.17 22.15
CA PRO A 80 10.82 -18.07 22.01
C PRO A 80 10.90 -19.00 23.23
N SER A 81 10.27 -20.16 23.13
CA SER A 81 10.52 -21.27 24.03
C SER A 81 11.97 -21.74 23.81
N VAL A 82 12.73 -21.82 24.90
CA VAL A 82 14.05 -22.44 25.11
C VAL A 82 15.33 -21.85 24.49
N PHE A 83 15.41 -21.37 23.24
CA PHE A 83 16.73 -21.00 22.67
C PHE A 83 17.29 -19.63 23.14
N SER A 84 16.42 -18.68 23.50
CA SER A 84 16.83 -17.38 24.05
C SER A 84 17.23 -17.43 25.53
N ILE A 85 16.84 -18.49 26.26
CA ILE A 85 17.22 -18.68 27.66
C ILE A 85 18.62 -19.31 27.72
N ILE A 86 18.93 -20.28 26.87
CA ILE A 86 20.22 -20.99 26.91
C ILE A 86 21.38 -20.10 26.44
N LYS A 87 21.15 -19.18 25.48
CA LYS A 87 22.18 -18.20 25.09
C LYS A 87 22.54 -17.20 26.20
N LYS A 88 21.64 -16.96 27.15
CA LYS A 88 21.89 -16.05 28.30
C LYS A 88 22.73 -16.68 29.40
N TYR A 89 22.73 -18.01 29.51
CA TYR A 89 23.34 -18.69 30.66
C TYR A 89 24.67 -19.38 30.36
N THR A 90 25.14 -19.50 29.11
CA THR A 90 26.33 -20.32 28.83
C THR A 90 27.49 -19.62 28.11
N ILE A 91 27.32 -18.48 27.40
CA ILE A 91 28.42 -17.93 26.54
C ILE A 91 28.47 -16.38 26.49
N GLY A 92 28.35 -15.63 27.59
CA GLY A 92 28.40 -14.15 27.43
C GLY A 92 28.28 -13.22 28.65
N LEU A 93 28.86 -13.55 29.80
CA LEU A 93 28.87 -12.68 30.99
C LEU A 93 30.22 -11.99 31.21
N PRO A 94 30.66 -11.14 30.26
CA PRO A 94 30.89 -9.74 30.63
C PRO A 94 30.33 -8.70 29.64
N PHE A 95 29.86 -9.10 28.44
CA PHE A 95 29.43 -8.15 27.39
C PHE A 95 27.96 -7.71 27.48
N THR A 96 27.14 -8.44 28.23
CA THR A 96 25.69 -8.18 28.37
C THR A 96 25.35 -7.04 29.33
N ILE A 97 26.26 -6.69 30.25
CA ILE A 97 26.10 -5.53 31.14
C ILE A 97 26.25 -4.22 30.34
N LEU A 98 27.14 -4.19 29.33
CA LEU A 98 27.31 -3.02 28.45
C LEU A 98 26.06 -2.74 27.59
N ALA A 99 25.34 -3.79 27.17
CA ALA A 99 24.12 -3.68 26.37
C ALA A 99 22.90 -3.24 27.20
N ALA A 100 22.87 -3.51 28.51
CA ALA A 100 21.82 -3.05 29.41
C ALA A 100 21.88 -1.54 29.71
N LEU A 101 23.04 -0.91 29.52
CA LEU A 101 23.24 0.54 29.59
C LEU A 101 22.82 1.27 28.30
N GLN A 102 22.52 0.53 27.23
CA GLN A 102 22.01 1.11 25.99
C GLN A 102 20.52 1.40 26.13
N LYS A 103 20.23 2.56 26.75
CA LYS A 103 18.89 3.13 26.97
C LYS A 103 17.94 2.78 25.82
N GLU A 104 16.87 2.03 26.12
CA GLU A 104 15.83 1.73 25.15
C GLU A 104 15.35 3.04 24.53
N LYS A 105 15.60 3.24 23.23
CA LYS A 105 15.14 4.44 22.53
C LYS A 105 13.63 4.57 22.78
N PRO A 106 13.14 5.69 23.33
CA PRO A 106 11.74 5.85 23.66
C PRO A 106 10.87 5.60 22.43
N GLU A 107 9.69 5.04 22.65
CA GLU A 107 8.68 4.90 21.61
C GLU A 107 8.39 6.28 21.02
N ILE A 108 8.41 6.39 19.69
CA ILE A 108 8.22 7.67 19.01
C ILE A 108 6.74 8.00 19.07
N VAL A 109 6.32 8.71 20.12
CA VAL A 109 4.97 9.25 20.22
C VAL A 109 4.96 10.57 19.46
N LEU A 110 4.04 10.72 18.50
CA LEU A 110 3.83 12.02 17.86
C LEU A 110 3.41 13.03 18.95
N PRO A 111 4.02 14.22 19.02
CA PRO A 111 3.52 15.25 19.91
C PRO A 111 2.04 15.50 19.59
N GLY A 112 1.18 15.35 20.59
CA GLY A 112 -0.26 15.50 20.46
C GLY A 112 -0.58 16.92 20.01
N GLY A 113 -0.94 17.07 18.74
CA GLY A 113 -1.45 18.32 18.21
C GLY A 113 -2.92 18.48 18.59
N GLU A 114 -3.19 18.90 19.83
CA GLU A 114 -4.43 19.59 20.16
C GLU A 114 -4.48 20.88 19.31
N GLY A 115 -5.06 20.80 18.11
CA GLY A 115 -5.20 21.96 17.21
C GLY A 115 -5.21 21.66 15.71
N SER A 116 -5.01 20.41 15.28
CA SER A 116 -5.26 20.02 13.89
C SER A 116 -6.58 19.27 13.81
N GLY A 117 -7.55 19.80 13.06
CA GLY A 117 -8.83 19.13 12.81
C GLY A 117 -8.63 17.68 12.39
N ASP A 118 -9.62 16.83 12.68
CA ASP A 118 -9.52 15.37 12.59
C ASP A 118 -9.14 14.84 11.19
N ASP A 119 -9.22 15.69 10.16
CA ASP A 119 -8.90 15.41 8.76
C ASP A 119 -7.47 15.75 8.30
N ALA A 120 -6.59 16.27 9.18
CA ALA A 120 -5.20 16.55 8.80
C ALA A 120 -4.39 15.24 8.61
N PRO A 121 -3.61 15.07 7.52
CA PRO A 121 -2.83 13.86 7.30
C PRO A 121 -1.73 13.70 8.35
N LYS A 122 -1.88 12.71 9.23
CA LYS A 122 -0.94 12.39 10.31
C LYS A 122 0.15 11.42 9.83
N PRO A 123 1.42 11.59 10.23
CA PRO A 123 2.47 10.63 9.91
C PRO A 123 2.15 9.23 10.44
N VAL A 124 2.52 8.19 9.68
CA VAL A 124 2.37 6.81 10.14
C VAL A 124 3.45 6.50 11.18
N VAL A 125 3.02 6.30 12.43
CA VAL A 125 3.88 5.82 13.52
C VAL A 125 3.90 4.30 13.53
N LEU A 126 5.08 3.71 13.68
CA LEU A 126 5.27 2.28 13.83
C LEU A 126 6.06 2.00 15.09
N SER A 127 5.61 1.03 15.89
CA SER A 127 6.45 0.46 16.94
C SER A 127 7.64 -0.31 16.32
N LYS A 128 8.72 -0.51 17.08
CA LYS A 128 9.89 -1.28 16.61
C LYS A 128 9.51 -2.71 16.19
N ALA A 129 8.57 -3.32 16.92
CA ALA A 129 8.09 -4.67 16.63
C ALA A 129 7.30 -4.72 15.30
N GLU A 130 6.39 -3.78 15.09
CA GLU A 130 5.64 -3.65 13.82
C GLU A 130 6.57 -3.39 12.65
N ALA A 131 7.52 -2.45 12.77
CA ALA A 131 8.47 -2.14 11.72
C ALA A 131 9.29 -3.38 11.28
N LYS A 132 9.70 -4.22 12.24
CA LYS A 132 10.40 -5.48 11.96
C LYS A 132 9.51 -6.46 11.19
N MET A 133 8.27 -6.65 11.62
CA MET A 133 7.33 -7.56 10.96
C MET A 133 6.92 -7.07 9.57
N ILE A 134 6.68 -5.78 9.39
CA ILE A 134 6.43 -5.15 8.08
C ILE A 134 7.61 -5.34 7.14
N LYS A 135 8.85 -5.32 7.64
CA LYS A 135 10.03 -5.62 6.84
C LYS A 135 10.05 -7.09 6.40
N MET A 136 9.84 -8.02 7.32
CA MET A 136 9.77 -9.47 7.01
C MET A 136 8.67 -9.78 6.00
N MET A 137 7.50 -9.17 6.16
CA MET A 137 6.39 -9.38 5.24
C MET A 137 6.67 -8.84 3.83
N GLY A 138 7.58 -7.88 3.69
CA GLY A 138 8.05 -7.43 2.37
C GLY A 138 8.82 -8.48 1.57
N GLU A 139 9.40 -9.47 2.26
CA GLU A 139 10.06 -10.61 1.62
C GLU A 139 9.04 -11.75 1.37
N SER A 140 8.01 -11.85 2.21
CA SER A 140 6.95 -12.86 2.10
C SER A 140 5.90 -12.54 1.02
N VAL A 141 5.48 -11.28 0.88
CA VAL A 141 4.43 -10.85 -0.05
C VAL A 141 5.06 -9.99 -1.13
N THR A 142 5.14 -10.53 -2.35
CA THR A 142 5.77 -9.88 -3.50
C THR A 142 4.83 -9.86 -4.69
N LEU A 143 4.88 -8.77 -5.46
CA LEU A 143 4.11 -8.64 -6.70
C LEU A 143 5.07 -8.42 -7.85
N ASN A 144 5.00 -9.30 -8.85
CA ASN A 144 5.72 -9.16 -10.10
C ASN A 144 4.77 -8.72 -11.23
N VAL A 145 5.26 -7.88 -12.11
CA VAL A 145 4.52 -7.35 -13.27
C VAL A 145 5.24 -7.83 -14.52
N ASP A 146 4.62 -8.75 -15.27
CA ASP A 146 5.14 -9.15 -16.57
C ASP A 146 4.69 -8.13 -17.62
N LYS A 147 5.63 -7.34 -18.14
CA LYS A 147 5.36 -6.32 -19.16
C LYS A 147 4.95 -6.91 -20.51
N LYS A 148 5.38 -8.13 -20.82
CA LYS A 148 5.13 -8.77 -22.12
C LYS A 148 3.75 -9.41 -22.15
N GLU A 149 3.40 -10.11 -21.08
CA GLU A 149 2.11 -10.80 -20.96
C GLU A 149 1.01 -9.91 -20.35
N GLY A 150 1.38 -8.77 -19.76
CA GLY A 150 0.45 -7.89 -19.04
C GLY A 150 -0.11 -8.50 -17.76
N THR A 151 0.54 -9.55 -17.24
CA THR A 151 0.07 -10.32 -16.09
C THR A 151 0.66 -9.79 -14.78
N LEU A 152 -0.13 -9.91 -13.70
CA LEU A 152 0.27 -9.59 -12.34
C LEU A 152 0.38 -10.89 -11.55
N THR A 153 1.58 -11.18 -11.04
CA THR A 153 1.84 -12.41 -10.28
C THR A 153 2.10 -12.05 -8.83
N LEU A 154 1.09 -12.25 -7.98
CA LEU A 154 1.18 -12.10 -6.53
C LEU A 154 1.73 -13.39 -5.93
N THR A 155 2.89 -13.32 -5.28
CA THR A 155 3.53 -14.45 -4.61
C THR A 155 3.53 -14.21 -3.11
N VAL A 156 2.99 -15.17 -2.36
CA VAL A 156 2.98 -15.15 -0.89
C VAL A 156 3.70 -16.38 -0.35
N VAL A 157 4.66 -16.15 0.54
CA VAL A 157 5.40 -17.18 1.25
C VAL A 157 5.09 -17.07 2.75
N GLY A 158 4.24 -17.98 3.24
CA GLY A 158 3.90 -18.10 4.65
C GLY A 158 4.54 -19.31 5.33
N ILE A 159 4.18 -19.52 6.59
CA ILE A 159 4.70 -20.64 7.41
C ILE A 159 3.89 -21.90 7.18
N GLU A 160 2.57 -21.76 7.09
CA GLU A 160 1.62 -22.87 7.00
C GLU A 160 0.79 -22.78 5.71
N PRO A 161 0.40 -23.90 5.09
CA PRO A 161 -0.32 -23.88 3.83
C PRO A 161 -1.64 -23.10 3.86
N ILE A 162 -2.49 -23.34 4.86
CA ILE A 162 -3.81 -22.70 4.99
C ILE A 162 -3.63 -21.21 5.21
N GLN A 163 -2.79 -20.83 6.18
CA GLN A 163 -2.44 -19.44 6.46
C GLN A 163 -1.88 -18.71 5.23
N THR A 164 -1.04 -19.37 4.44
CA THR A 164 -0.45 -18.79 3.21
C THR A 164 -1.53 -18.50 2.18
N ALA A 165 -2.48 -19.42 1.99
CA ALA A 165 -3.57 -19.25 1.04
C ALA A 165 -4.54 -18.13 1.48
N GLU A 166 -4.92 -18.09 2.77
CA GLU A 166 -5.76 -17.01 3.31
C GLU A 166 -5.08 -15.66 3.20
N LEU A 167 -3.78 -15.58 3.52
CA LEU A 167 -2.99 -14.35 3.37
C LEU A 167 -2.89 -13.92 1.91
N ALA A 168 -2.69 -14.86 0.97
CA ALA A 168 -2.67 -14.58 -0.46
C ALA A 168 -4.01 -14.04 -0.96
N LEU A 169 -5.13 -14.62 -0.50
CA LEU A 169 -6.47 -14.13 -0.82
C LEU A 169 -6.73 -12.73 -0.26
N ALA A 170 -6.34 -12.50 1.00
CA ALA A 170 -6.45 -11.19 1.63
C ALA A 170 -5.58 -10.14 0.90
N ALA A 171 -4.34 -10.48 0.55
CA ALA A 171 -3.45 -9.61 -0.22
C ALA A 171 -3.98 -9.32 -1.62
N GLN A 172 -4.59 -10.30 -2.30
CA GLN A 172 -5.23 -10.11 -3.59
C GLN A 172 -6.40 -9.12 -3.47
N ASN A 173 -7.32 -9.35 -2.52
CA ASN A 173 -8.49 -8.49 -2.32
C ASN A 173 -8.06 -7.07 -1.95
N LEU A 174 -7.12 -6.92 -1.02
CA LEU A 174 -6.59 -5.62 -0.64
C LEU A 174 -5.94 -4.91 -1.83
N LEU A 175 -5.17 -5.62 -2.64
CA LEU A 175 -4.55 -5.04 -3.84
C LEU A 175 -5.61 -4.58 -4.85
N GLN A 176 -6.66 -5.37 -5.07
CA GLN A 176 -7.77 -4.96 -5.94
C GLN A 176 -8.48 -3.71 -5.42
N THR A 177 -8.75 -3.64 -4.11
CA THR A 177 -9.35 -2.47 -3.47
C THR A 177 -8.45 -1.24 -3.60
N GLU A 178 -7.16 -1.38 -3.36
CA GLU A 178 -6.17 -0.30 -3.46
C GLU A 178 -6.02 0.21 -4.90
N ILE A 179 -5.92 -0.69 -5.88
CA ILE A 179 -5.89 -0.34 -7.30
C ILE A 179 -7.19 0.38 -7.68
N THR A 180 -8.35 -0.14 -7.27
CA THR A 180 -9.64 0.46 -7.55
C THR A 180 -9.76 1.84 -6.95
N ARG A 181 -9.38 1.99 -5.66
CA ARG A 181 -9.39 3.28 -4.97
C ARG A 181 -8.52 4.28 -5.72
N PHE A 182 -7.28 3.92 -6.03
CA PHE A 182 -6.36 4.80 -6.72
C PHE A 182 -6.87 5.21 -8.11
N ARG A 183 -7.41 4.24 -8.87
CA ARG A 183 -7.94 4.47 -10.22
C ARG A 183 -9.20 5.34 -10.24
N THR A 184 -10.03 5.22 -9.21
CA THR A 184 -11.31 5.93 -9.13
C THR A 184 -11.24 7.21 -8.29
N GLU A 185 -10.17 7.45 -7.53
CA GLU A 185 -10.05 8.56 -6.56
C GLU A 185 -10.38 9.92 -7.19
N LYS A 186 -9.83 10.17 -8.38
CA LYS A 186 -10.09 11.42 -9.10
C LYS A 186 -11.54 11.50 -9.57
N ALA A 187 -12.04 10.48 -10.26
CA ALA A 187 -13.41 10.46 -10.77
C ALA A 187 -14.44 10.55 -9.62
N ALA A 188 -14.13 9.96 -8.47
CA ALA A 188 -14.95 10.02 -7.26
C ALA A 188 -14.96 11.43 -6.65
N ARG A 189 -13.81 12.13 -6.62
CA ARG A 189 -13.73 13.54 -6.21
C ARG A 189 -14.50 14.46 -7.15
N ASP A 190 -14.33 14.27 -8.47
CA ASP A 190 -15.05 15.04 -9.49
C ASP A 190 -16.57 14.82 -9.34
N LEU A 191 -17.01 13.57 -9.13
CA LEU A 191 -18.41 13.23 -8.87
C LEU A 191 -18.93 13.92 -7.60
N ALA A 192 -18.19 13.90 -6.49
CA ALA A 192 -18.59 14.54 -5.25
C ALA A 192 -18.73 16.07 -5.41
N TYR A 193 -17.80 16.71 -6.13
CA TYR A 193 -17.88 18.13 -6.45
C TYR A 193 -19.10 18.46 -7.31
N ILE A 194 -19.32 17.71 -8.39
CA ILE A 194 -20.46 17.92 -9.31
C ILE A 194 -21.78 17.68 -8.58
N GLN A 195 -21.86 16.66 -7.72
CA GLN A 195 -23.03 16.40 -6.89
C GLN A 195 -23.35 17.59 -5.98
N GLY A 196 -22.35 18.16 -5.29
CA GLY A 196 -22.54 19.36 -4.46
C GLY A 196 -23.06 20.55 -5.26
N ARG A 197 -22.48 20.82 -6.45
CA ARG A 197 -22.94 21.89 -7.35
C ARG A 197 -24.36 21.64 -7.88
N TYR A 198 -24.68 20.40 -8.21
CA TYR A 198 -26.03 19.98 -8.62
C TYR A 198 -27.06 20.29 -7.53
N ASP A 199 -26.77 19.90 -6.28
CA ASP A 199 -27.68 20.12 -5.16
C ASP A 199 -27.87 21.62 -4.85
N GLU A 200 -26.83 22.44 -5.01
CA GLU A 200 -26.93 23.90 -4.91
C GLU A 200 -27.82 24.50 -6.01
N CYS A 201 -27.56 24.16 -7.27
CA CYS A 201 -28.33 24.68 -8.41
C CYS A 201 -29.79 24.23 -8.37
N LYS A 202 -30.05 22.99 -7.92
CA LYS A 202 -31.41 22.47 -7.71
C LYS A 202 -32.17 23.34 -6.70
N ARG A 203 -31.57 23.61 -5.54
CA ARG A 203 -32.17 24.43 -4.49
C ARG A 203 -32.46 25.85 -4.97
N GLU A 204 -31.56 26.44 -5.76
CA GLU A 204 -31.75 27.78 -6.34
C GLU A 204 -32.90 27.81 -7.35
N ALA A 205 -32.96 26.82 -8.25
CA ALA A 205 -34.02 26.70 -9.24
C ALA A 205 -35.40 26.51 -8.58
N GLU A 206 -35.51 25.63 -7.58
CA GLU A 206 -36.73 25.39 -6.80
C GLU A 206 -37.20 26.63 -6.02
N SER A 207 -36.26 27.41 -5.47
CA SER A 207 -36.54 28.68 -4.81
C SER A 207 -37.10 29.73 -5.78
N LEU A 208 -36.48 29.90 -6.95
CA LEU A 208 -36.95 30.81 -7.99
C LEU A 208 -38.29 30.37 -8.58
N GLN A 209 -38.51 29.07 -8.73
CA GLN A 209 -39.80 28.50 -9.13
C GLN A 209 -40.91 28.87 -8.14
N SER A 210 -40.63 28.74 -6.84
CA SER A 210 -41.57 29.07 -5.76
C SER A 210 -41.88 30.57 -5.71
N GLN A 211 -40.86 31.41 -5.92
CA GLN A 211 -41.03 32.88 -6.03
C GLN A 211 -41.86 33.26 -7.27
N LEU A 212 -41.62 32.60 -8.40
CA LEU A 212 -42.37 32.81 -9.63
C LEU A 212 -43.84 32.42 -9.45
N ALA A 213 -44.13 31.29 -8.80
CA ALA A 213 -45.48 30.85 -8.47
C ALA A 213 -46.18 31.89 -7.57
N SER A 214 -45.53 32.29 -6.47
CA SER A 214 -46.06 33.29 -5.55
C SER A 214 -46.31 34.66 -6.23
N ALA A 215 -45.43 35.08 -7.13
CA ALA A 215 -45.60 36.30 -7.90
C ALA A 215 -46.78 36.21 -8.88
N ARG A 216 -46.97 35.05 -9.52
CA ARG A 216 -48.13 34.80 -10.39
C ARG A 216 -49.43 34.86 -9.60
N ASP A 217 -49.50 34.21 -8.46
CA ASP A 217 -50.70 34.18 -7.61
C ASP A 217 -51.09 35.58 -7.12
N ARG A 218 -50.11 36.40 -6.68
CA ARG A 218 -50.34 37.79 -6.27
C ARG A 218 -50.76 38.72 -7.41
N SER A 219 -50.34 38.40 -8.63
CA SER A 219 -50.62 39.23 -9.82
C SER A 219 -51.96 38.91 -10.50
N GLN A 220 -52.72 37.92 -10.01
CA GLN A 220 -54.05 37.63 -10.54
C GLN A 220 -54.97 38.86 -10.40
N GLY A 221 -55.37 39.45 -11.53
CA GLY A 221 -56.25 40.62 -11.58
C GLY A 221 -55.57 42.00 -11.51
N VAL A 222 -54.24 42.09 -11.42
CA VAL A 222 -53.51 43.38 -11.36
C VAL A 222 -52.99 43.80 -12.74
N VAL A 223 -53.60 44.83 -13.34
CA VAL A 223 -53.18 45.41 -14.63
C VAL A 223 -52.19 46.55 -14.39
N GLY A 224 -50.94 46.22 -14.08
CA GLY A 224 -49.88 47.22 -13.84
C GLY A 224 -48.55 46.84 -14.47
N THR A 225 -47.92 47.76 -15.22
CA THR A 225 -46.64 47.53 -15.93
C THR A 225 -45.51 47.12 -15.00
N THR A 226 -45.48 47.63 -13.77
CA THR A 226 -44.46 47.29 -12.76
C THR A 226 -44.55 45.84 -12.27
N SER A 227 -45.76 45.33 -12.03
CA SER A 227 -46.03 43.94 -11.65
C SER A 227 -45.62 42.98 -12.77
N SER A 228 -45.96 43.32 -14.02
CA SER A 228 -45.56 42.56 -15.21
C SER A 228 -44.04 42.47 -15.35
N LEU A 229 -43.33 43.60 -15.19
CA LEU A 229 -41.87 43.64 -15.26
C LEU A 229 -41.19 42.84 -14.14
N GLN A 230 -41.70 42.90 -12.92
CA GLN A 230 -41.18 42.10 -11.81
C GLN A 230 -41.36 40.60 -12.04
N ARG A 231 -42.53 40.17 -12.51
CA ARG A 231 -42.80 38.77 -12.86
C ARG A 231 -41.87 38.29 -13.97
N GLU A 232 -41.68 39.10 -15.01
CA GLU A 232 -40.79 38.79 -16.11
C GLU A 232 -39.33 38.66 -15.65
N ARG A 233 -38.87 39.54 -14.76
CA ARG A 233 -37.53 39.44 -14.16
C ARG A 233 -37.34 38.14 -13.37
N ILE A 234 -38.33 37.72 -12.56
CA ILE A 234 -38.26 36.44 -11.82
C ILE A 234 -38.28 35.26 -12.79
N GLN A 235 -39.12 35.30 -13.84
CA GLN A 235 -39.17 34.28 -14.88
C GLN A 235 -37.82 34.13 -15.61
N GLN A 236 -37.18 35.23 -15.97
CA GLN A 236 -35.85 35.22 -16.61
C GLN A 236 -34.81 34.59 -15.68
N ARG A 237 -34.78 34.97 -14.40
CA ARG A 237 -33.87 34.37 -13.41
C ARG A 237 -34.12 32.87 -13.25
N TYR A 238 -35.39 32.45 -13.16
CA TYR A 238 -35.76 31.04 -13.12
C TYR A 238 -35.29 30.29 -14.38
N ASN A 239 -35.50 30.85 -15.57
CA ASN A 239 -35.09 30.21 -16.82
C ASN A 239 -33.57 29.99 -16.86
N VAL A 240 -32.78 30.97 -16.43
CA VAL A 240 -31.31 30.85 -16.32
C VAL A 240 -30.93 29.78 -15.30
N ALA A 241 -31.49 29.83 -14.09
CA ALA A 241 -31.19 28.86 -13.04
C ALA A 241 -31.58 27.43 -13.44
N ASN A 242 -32.74 27.26 -14.08
CA ASN A 242 -33.22 25.96 -14.56
C ASN A 242 -32.33 25.43 -15.70
N ALA A 243 -31.87 26.29 -16.61
CA ALA A 243 -30.92 25.89 -17.65
C ALA A 243 -29.61 25.36 -17.03
N VAL A 244 -29.04 26.08 -16.06
CA VAL A 244 -27.82 25.64 -15.34
C VAL A 244 -28.08 24.34 -14.56
N TYR A 245 -29.21 24.22 -13.87
CA TYR A 245 -29.61 22.98 -13.17
C TYR A 245 -29.68 21.79 -14.13
N THR A 246 -30.33 21.94 -15.29
CA THR A 246 -30.41 20.85 -16.28
C THR A 246 -29.05 20.48 -16.87
N ASP A 247 -28.14 21.44 -17.02
CA ASP A 247 -26.78 21.17 -17.45
C ASP A 247 -25.99 20.41 -16.38
N MET A 248 -26.07 20.85 -15.11
CA MET A 248 -25.46 20.13 -13.98
C MET A 248 -26.00 18.71 -13.84
N ALA A 249 -27.30 18.48 -14.10
CA ALA A 249 -27.88 17.14 -14.11
C ALA A 249 -27.22 16.23 -15.16
N LYS A 250 -26.99 16.75 -16.37
CA LYS A 250 -26.27 16.02 -17.43
C LYS A 250 -24.83 15.73 -17.03
N GLN A 251 -24.14 16.72 -16.47
CA GLN A 251 -22.76 16.56 -15.99
C GLN A 251 -22.66 15.52 -14.87
N LEU A 252 -23.64 15.47 -13.96
CA LEU A 252 -23.69 14.49 -12.88
C LEU A 252 -23.82 13.07 -13.42
N GLU A 253 -24.71 12.84 -14.39
CA GLU A 253 -24.85 11.52 -15.02
C GLU A 253 -23.57 11.14 -15.78
N GLN A 254 -22.93 12.08 -16.47
CA GLN A 254 -21.63 11.83 -17.10
C GLN A 254 -20.54 11.48 -16.08
N ALA A 255 -20.50 12.17 -14.93
CA ALA A 255 -19.54 11.88 -13.86
C ALA A 255 -19.78 10.50 -13.24
N LYS A 256 -21.04 10.11 -13.01
CA LYS A 256 -21.40 8.75 -12.55
C LYS A 256 -20.92 7.69 -13.52
N LEU A 257 -21.18 7.88 -14.82
CA LEU A 257 -20.70 6.98 -15.87
C LEU A 257 -19.17 6.94 -15.92
N GLN A 258 -18.51 8.08 -15.71
CA GLN A 258 -17.05 8.14 -15.69
C GLN A 258 -16.46 7.33 -14.54
N VAL A 259 -17.02 7.41 -13.33
CA VAL A 259 -16.59 6.55 -12.20
C VAL A 259 -16.74 5.07 -12.56
N LYS A 260 -17.87 4.67 -13.15
CA LYS A 260 -18.11 3.28 -13.57
C LYS A 260 -17.12 2.82 -14.65
N ARG A 261 -16.81 3.68 -15.63
CA ARG A 261 -15.86 3.36 -16.70
C ARG A 261 -14.41 3.29 -16.20
N ASP A 262 -14.02 4.19 -15.30
CA ASP A 262 -12.67 4.27 -14.78
C ASP A 262 -12.45 3.24 -13.64
N THR A 263 -13.50 2.50 -13.22
CA THR A 263 -13.40 1.36 -12.29
C THR A 263 -12.77 0.17 -13.01
N PRO A 264 -11.58 -0.30 -12.58
CA PRO A 264 -10.92 -1.41 -13.23
C PRO A 264 -11.62 -2.75 -12.92
N VAL A 265 -11.76 -3.61 -13.93
CA VAL A 265 -12.15 -5.01 -13.75
C VAL A 265 -10.91 -5.88 -13.91
N LEU A 266 -10.44 -6.47 -12.81
CA LEU A 266 -9.29 -7.38 -12.81
C LEU A 266 -9.79 -8.82 -12.97
N ALA A 267 -9.45 -9.45 -14.10
CA ALA A 267 -9.77 -10.86 -14.33
C ALA A 267 -8.76 -11.76 -13.61
N ILE A 268 -9.26 -12.70 -12.81
CA ILE A 268 -8.43 -13.68 -12.10
C ILE A 268 -8.21 -14.87 -13.03
N VAL A 269 -7.01 -14.99 -13.58
CA VAL A 269 -6.65 -16.12 -14.47
C VAL A 269 -6.35 -17.38 -13.66
N GLN A 270 -5.60 -17.24 -12.56
CA GLN A 270 -5.28 -18.33 -11.65
C GLN A 270 -5.77 -17.96 -10.24
N PRO A 271 -6.74 -18.70 -9.68
CA PRO A 271 -7.21 -18.43 -8.33
C PRO A 271 -6.17 -18.85 -7.29
N VAL A 272 -6.26 -18.23 -6.12
CA VAL A 272 -5.45 -18.62 -4.96
C VAL A 272 -5.79 -20.05 -4.56
N THR A 273 -4.77 -20.90 -4.46
CA THR A 273 -4.91 -22.31 -4.04
C THR A 273 -4.00 -22.61 -2.86
N VAL A 274 -4.37 -23.61 -2.05
CA VAL A 274 -3.57 -24.02 -0.89
C VAL A 274 -2.32 -24.77 -1.37
N PRO A 275 -1.10 -24.33 -0.98
CA PRO A 275 0.13 -24.95 -1.44
C PRO A 275 0.31 -26.35 -0.82
N MET A 276 0.50 -27.36 -1.67
CA MET A 276 0.74 -28.74 -1.22
C MET A 276 2.23 -29.06 -1.01
N LYS A 277 3.13 -28.25 -1.56
CA LYS A 277 4.59 -28.45 -1.48
C LYS A 277 5.25 -27.22 -0.86
N PRO A 278 6.24 -27.40 0.03
CA PRO A 278 6.98 -26.29 0.58
C PRO A 278 7.85 -25.64 -0.50
N SER A 279 8.04 -24.32 -0.41
CA SER A 279 8.86 -23.55 -1.37
C SER A 279 10.36 -23.83 -1.25
N ASN A 280 10.82 -24.22 -0.05
CA ASN A 280 12.22 -24.49 0.21
C ASN A 280 12.62 -25.92 -0.18
N SER A 281 13.61 -26.03 -1.08
CA SER A 281 14.19 -27.32 -1.43
C SER A 281 15.11 -27.81 -0.30
N ARG A 282 14.63 -28.76 0.48
CA ARG A 282 15.41 -29.45 1.53
C ARG A 282 16.73 -30.02 0.98
N ALA A 283 16.73 -30.43 -0.30
CA ALA A 283 17.90 -30.95 -0.99
C ALA A 283 18.99 -29.87 -1.19
N LYS A 284 18.63 -28.64 -1.58
CA LYS A 284 19.61 -27.55 -1.72
C LYS A 284 20.24 -27.21 -0.37
N THR A 285 19.44 -27.13 0.69
CA THR A 285 19.95 -26.88 2.06
C THR A 285 20.88 -28.00 2.51
N LEU A 286 20.54 -29.26 2.25
CA LEU A 286 21.39 -30.41 2.56
C LEU A 286 22.77 -30.27 1.89
N VAL A 287 22.81 -29.97 0.59
CA VAL A 287 24.06 -29.83 -0.18
C VAL A 287 24.94 -28.71 0.36
N VAL A 288 24.36 -27.57 0.72
CA VAL A 288 25.13 -26.45 1.30
C VAL A 288 25.71 -26.84 2.67
N TRP A 289 24.94 -27.51 3.53
CA TRP A 289 25.41 -27.92 4.86
C TRP A 289 26.43 -29.05 4.81
N THR A 290 26.29 -30.01 3.89
CA THR A 290 27.30 -31.07 3.71
C THR A 290 28.60 -30.49 3.16
N PHE A 291 28.53 -29.56 2.20
CA PHE A 291 29.70 -28.86 1.68
C PHE A 291 30.40 -28.02 2.77
N LEU A 292 29.64 -27.25 3.55
CA LEU A 292 30.19 -26.45 4.64
C LEU A 292 30.84 -27.34 5.72
N GLY A 293 30.20 -28.46 6.08
CA GLY A 293 30.76 -29.44 7.01
C GLY A 293 32.06 -30.05 6.50
N PHE A 294 32.13 -30.38 5.21
CA PHE A 294 33.35 -30.89 4.58
C PHE A 294 34.50 -29.88 4.62
N VAL A 295 34.24 -28.61 4.28
CA VAL A 295 35.26 -27.54 4.32
C VAL A 295 35.77 -27.34 5.75
N LEU A 296 34.89 -27.33 6.74
CA LEU A 296 35.28 -27.21 8.15
C LEU A 296 36.09 -28.41 8.64
N ALA A 297 35.73 -29.63 8.22
CA ALA A 297 36.48 -30.84 8.56
C ALA A 297 37.90 -30.82 7.95
N CYS A 298 38.03 -30.48 6.66
CA CYS A 298 39.32 -30.31 6.00
C CYS A 298 40.16 -29.22 6.67
N GLY A 299 39.56 -28.08 7.00
CA GLY A 299 40.22 -27.00 7.72
C GLY A 299 40.72 -27.43 9.10
N TRP A 300 39.92 -28.19 9.85
CA TRP A 300 40.31 -28.72 11.16
C TRP A 300 41.48 -29.71 11.07
N VAL A 301 41.46 -30.62 10.09
CA VAL A 301 42.54 -31.61 9.88
C VAL A 301 43.84 -30.91 9.49
N LEU A 302 43.78 -29.93 8.59
CA LEU A 302 44.96 -29.15 8.19
C LEU A 302 45.48 -28.30 9.34
N ALA A 303 44.60 -27.63 10.11
CA ALA A 303 44.99 -26.87 11.28
C ALA A 303 45.68 -27.76 12.33
N LYS A 304 45.12 -28.94 12.62
CA LYS A 304 45.74 -29.91 13.54
C LYS A 304 47.11 -30.39 13.05
N GLY A 305 47.29 -30.57 11.74
CA GLY A 305 48.57 -30.96 11.15
C GLY A 305 49.62 -29.84 11.10
N TYR A 306 49.20 -28.58 10.91
CA TYR A 306 50.11 -27.42 10.82
C TYR A 306 50.42 -26.77 12.17
N TRP A 307 49.52 -26.87 13.16
CA TRP A 307 49.70 -26.32 14.50
C TRP A 307 51.01 -26.72 15.21
N PRO A 308 51.47 -27.99 15.16
CA PRO A 308 52.76 -28.35 15.75
C PRO A 308 53.94 -27.68 15.03
N LYS A 309 53.93 -27.60 13.68
CA LYS A 309 55.00 -26.94 12.91
C LYS A 309 55.06 -25.44 13.15
N VAL A 310 53.89 -24.80 13.30
CA VAL A 310 53.80 -23.38 13.60
C VAL A 310 54.32 -23.10 15.01
N LYS A 311 54.00 -23.95 16.01
CA LYS A 311 54.58 -23.85 17.35
C LYS A 311 56.11 -24.00 17.37
N GLU A 312 56.66 -24.94 16.59
CA GLU A 312 58.12 -25.11 16.48
C GLU A 312 58.80 -23.90 15.84
N MET A 313 58.18 -23.26 14.84
CA MET A 313 58.71 -22.03 14.24
C MET A 313 58.66 -20.84 15.20
N PHE A 314 57.63 -20.73 16.03
CA PHE A 314 57.59 -19.68 17.06
C PHE A 314 58.59 -19.92 18.19
N ALA A 315 58.76 -21.17 18.63
CA ALA A 315 59.75 -21.53 19.66
C ALA A 315 61.20 -21.26 19.20
N LYS A 316 61.54 -21.61 17.94
CA LYS A 316 62.86 -21.29 17.39
C LYS A 316 63.12 -19.79 17.23
N LYS A 317 62.08 -19.01 16.96
CA LYS A 317 62.18 -17.57 16.80
C LYS A 317 62.37 -16.84 18.14
N GLU A 318 61.77 -17.35 19.22
CA GLU A 318 62.02 -16.88 20.59
C GLU A 318 63.43 -17.25 21.07
N GLU A 319 63.99 -18.39 20.66
CA GLU A 319 65.39 -18.76 20.95
C GLU A 319 66.41 -17.90 20.17
N GLU A 320 66.11 -17.50 18.92
CA GLU A 320 66.95 -16.57 18.14
C GLU A 320 66.87 -15.11 18.61
N GLU A 321 65.75 -14.66 19.20
CA GLU A 321 65.63 -13.32 19.80
C GLU A 321 66.22 -13.23 21.22
N ALA A 322 66.43 -14.37 21.89
CA ALA A 322 67.01 -14.44 23.24
C ALA A 322 68.54 -14.68 23.27
N ALA A 323 69.17 -14.89 22.10
CA ALA A 323 70.61 -15.06 21.90
C ALA A 323 71.26 -13.77 21.37
#